data_AF-A0A060NHI1-F1
#
_entry.id   AF-A0A060NHI1-F1
#
_cell.length_a   1.000
_cell.length_b   1.000
_cell.length_c   1.000
_cell.angle_alpha   90.00
_cell.angle_beta   90.00
_cell.angle_gamma   90.00
#
_symmetry.space_group_name_H-M   'P 1'
#
loop_
_entity.id
_entity.type
_entity.pdbx_description
1 polymer ?
#
loop_
_entity_poly.entity_id
_entity_poly.type
_entity_poly.pdbx_seq_one_letter_code
_entity_poly.pdbx_strand_id
1 'polypeptide(L)'
;MNHGRTGMSMATAVADLGLMIGSVMDARHEANTQRRLQRYEQVQDQLLAKIKSQQADIEAQRSGIESLQELCAMRAKNLATAEHVIAKYKEEVMPEWERVAGSLKGKMEAARAENQVLNGTLAQAQADLAQAKTDFAQAQSQLAVLGKDLTQAREQEQAAKRVYYDARNQVEGLEQEVQRKSRSIDTFQAWHAANLTLRCALEMQLLRADPENPLLHDQELRNRVRRAGETSINMSIPGQGMDPFDVAREAGLSFSVPGRPSGVQVLAELALTEVYMRRLAFLHADQKDGAWSALQKVQIGQGSMTAAQDLLREMEPQSPLLHPSTMQQVRDMAMDEFQNQQRARRSQKGPSAAWSAAVSASQPLCQRAVKGLELIIQRASEAQSDAA
;
A
#
# COMPACT_ATOMS: atom_id res chain seq x y z
N MET A 1 -47.13 -66.44 -188.60
CA MET A 1 -47.69 -66.67 -189.95
C MET A 1 -48.01 -65.33 -190.58
N ASN A 2 -47.62 -65.17 -191.86
CA ASN A 2 -47.98 -64.17 -192.87
C ASN A 2 -47.61 -62.70 -192.59
N HIS A 3 -46.73 -62.01 -193.34
CA HIS A 3 -46.61 -61.69 -194.79
C HIS A 3 -47.57 -60.61 -195.34
N GLY A 4 -46.97 -59.57 -195.96
CA GLY A 4 -47.57 -58.60 -196.91
C GLY A 4 -47.26 -57.14 -196.56
N ARG A 5 -46.30 -56.43 -197.20
CA ARG A 5 -46.39 -55.55 -198.42
C ARG A 5 -47.47 -54.45 -198.28
N THR A 6 -47.28 -53.14 -198.50
CA THR A 6 -46.49 -52.24 -199.39
C THR A 6 -46.62 -50.79 -198.83
N GLY A 7 -45.63 -49.89 -198.83
CA GLY A 7 -45.33 -48.92 -199.91
C GLY A 7 -45.80 -47.46 -199.63
N MET A 8 -44.94 -46.45 -199.90
CA MET A 8 -45.13 -44.95 -199.90
C MET A 8 -45.26 -44.26 -198.52
N SER A 9 -44.76 -43.05 -198.23
CA SER A 9 -44.36 -41.87 -199.01
C SER A 9 -43.32 -41.03 -198.24
N MET A 10 -42.38 -40.42 -198.96
CA MET A 10 -41.14 -39.79 -198.50
C MET A 10 -41.32 -38.28 -198.18
N ALA A 11 -42.27 -37.94 -197.31
CA ALA A 11 -42.52 -36.56 -196.84
C ALA A 11 -42.58 -36.44 -195.30
N THR A 12 -42.01 -37.45 -194.62
CA THR A 12 -42.02 -37.71 -193.16
C THR A 12 -40.58 -37.78 -192.62
N ALA A 13 -39.73 -36.81 -192.99
CA ALA A 13 -38.34 -36.79 -192.51
C ALA A 13 -37.77 -35.40 -192.16
N VAL A 14 -38.46 -34.30 -192.49
CA VAL A 14 -37.94 -32.94 -192.24
C VAL A 14 -38.76 -32.16 -191.19
N ALA A 15 -40.02 -32.55 -190.94
CA ALA A 15 -40.84 -31.95 -189.88
C ALA A 15 -40.54 -32.52 -188.47
N ASP A 16 -40.05 -33.76 -188.37
CA ASP A 16 -39.81 -34.43 -187.07
C ASP A 16 -38.44 -34.11 -186.43
N LEU A 17 -37.51 -33.48 -187.16
CA LEU A 17 -36.21 -33.03 -186.64
C LEU A 17 -36.27 -31.63 -186.00
N GLY A 18 -37.25 -30.80 -186.40
CA GLY A 18 -37.48 -29.47 -185.80
C GLY A 18 -38.17 -29.51 -184.43
N LEU A 19 -39.03 -30.51 -184.20
CA LEU A 19 -39.74 -30.71 -182.93
C LEU A 19 -38.86 -31.34 -181.84
N MET A 20 -37.86 -32.15 -182.18
CA MET A 20 -36.91 -32.69 -181.20
C MET A 20 -35.92 -31.65 -180.68
N ILE A 21 -35.43 -30.74 -181.54
CA ILE A 21 -34.46 -29.71 -181.13
C ILE A 21 -35.10 -28.61 -180.25
N GLY A 22 -36.37 -28.27 -180.50
CA GLY A 22 -37.16 -27.41 -179.61
C GLY A 22 -37.38 -28.06 -178.23
N SER A 23 -37.77 -29.33 -178.18
CA SER A 23 -38.03 -30.04 -176.92
C SER A 23 -36.77 -30.21 -176.04
N VAL A 24 -35.57 -30.32 -176.64
CA VAL A 24 -34.31 -30.43 -175.90
C VAL A 24 -33.82 -29.07 -175.40
N MET A 25 -34.09 -27.98 -176.12
CA MET A 25 -33.79 -26.63 -175.61
C MET A 25 -34.77 -26.19 -174.52
N ASP A 26 -36.05 -26.50 -174.64
CA ASP A 26 -37.05 -26.21 -173.60
C ASP A 26 -36.79 -27.06 -172.34
N ALA A 27 -36.52 -28.36 -172.47
CA ALA A 27 -36.15 -29.21 -171.33
C ALA A 27 -34.83 -28.78 -170.67
N ARG A 28 -33.87 -28.25 -171.45
CA ARG A 28 -32.60 -27.74 -170.90
C ARG A 28 -32.76 -26.37 -170.25
N HIS A 29 -33.61 -25.50 -170.80
CA HIS A 29 -33.91 -24.20 -170.21
C HIS A 29 -34.77 -24.35 -168.94
N GLU A 30 -35.68 -25.32 -168.93
CA GLU A 30 -36.51 -25.72 -167.79
C GLU A 30 -35.66 -26.39 -166.69
N ALA A 31 -34.76 -27.31 -167.04
CA ALA A 31 -33.82 -27.88 -166.08
C ALA A 31 -32.85 -26.84 -165.50
N ASN A 32 -32.44 -25.83 -166.29
CA ASN A 32 -31.53 -24.78 -165.81
C ASN A 32 -32.26 -23.71 -164.97
N THR A 33 -33.53 -23.42 -165.29
CA THR A 33 -34.39 -22.59 -164.43
C THR A 33 -34.76 -23.31 -163.15
N GLN A 34 -35.07 -24.62 -163.19
CA GLN A 34 -35.27 -25.44 -161.99
C GLN A 34 -34.00 -25.54 -161.14
N ARG A 35 -32.79 -25.67 -161.73
CA ARG A 35 -31.53 -25.62 -160.97
C ARG A 35 -31.26 -24.25 -160.37
N ARG A 36 -31.62 -23.16 -161.05
CA ARG A 36 -31.51 -21.80 -160.49
C ARG A 36 -32.52 -21.61 -159.38
N LEU A 37 -33.77 -22.05 -159.55
CA LEU A 37 -34.80 -22.03 -158.52
C LEU A 37 -34.41 -22.86 -157.31
N GLN A 38 -33.93 -24.09 -157.50
CA GLN A 38 -33.38 -24.91 -156.40
C GLN A 38 -32.18 -24.25 -155.73
N ARG A 39 -31.29 -23.58 -156.47
CA ARG A 39 -30.19 -22.81 -155.87
C ARG A 39 -30.69 -21.59 -155.11
N TYR A 40 -31.72 -20.90 -155.61
CA TYR A 40 -32.33 -19.78 -154.90
C TYR A 40 -33.06 -20.26 -153.66
N GLU A 41 -33.81 -21.36 -153.72
CA GLU A 41 -34.43 -22.02 -152.57
C GLU A 41 -33.38 -22.48 -151.57
N GLN A 42 -32.30 -23.11 -152.03
CA GLN A 42 -31.22 -23.57 -151.15
C GLN A 42 -30.47 -22.39 -150.50
N VAL A 43 -30.22 -21.31 -151.22
CA VAL A 43 -29.62 -20.07 -150.66
C VAL A 43 -30.61 -19.36 -149.74
N GLN A 44 -31.89 -19.35 -150.08
CA GLN A 44 -32.95 -18.78 -149.26
C GLN A 44 -33.08 -19.57 -147.96
N ASP A 45 -33.13 -20.90 -148.00
CA ASP A 45 -33.15 -21.77 -146.83
C ASP A 45 -31.88 -21.65 -145.99
N GLN A 46 -30.71 -21.54 -146.62
CA GLN A 46 -29.45 -21.26 -145.91
C GLN A 46 -29.46 -19.89 -145.22
N LEU A 47 -29.95 -18.86 -145.88
CA LEU A 47 -30.09 -17.52 -145.30
C LEU A 47 -31.13 -17.50 -144.19
N LEU A 48 -32.26 -18.19 -144.36
CA LEU A 48 -33.34 -18.27 -143.39
C LEU A 48 -32.92 -19.10 -142.17
N ALA A 49 -32.15 -20.18 -142.37
CA ALA A 49 -31.51 -20.92 -141.29
C ALA A 49 -30.45 -20.08 -140.57
N LYS A 50 -29.65 -19.28 -141.29
CA LYS A 50 -28.66 -18.37 -140.69
C LYS A 50 -29.32 -17.25 -139.89
N ILE A 51 -30.41 -16.67 -140.41
CA ILE A 51 -31.21 -15.67 -139.70
C ILE A 51 -31.84 -16.29 -138.46
N LYS A 52 -32.43 -17.50 -138.55
CA LYS A 52 -32.98 -18.20 -137.38
C LYS A 52 -31.92 -18.54 -136.34
N SER A 53 -30.73 -18.98 -136.77
CA SER A 53 -29.58 -19.20 -135.88
C SER A 53 -29.15 -17.90 -135.20
N GLN A 54 -28.99 -16.81 -135.95
CA GLN A 54 -28.64 -15.50 -135.40
C GLN A 54 -29.72 -14.97 -134.46
N GLN A 55 -30.99 -15.20 -134.78
CA GLN A 55 -32.11 -14.81 -133.93
C GLN A 55 -32.13 -15.60 -132.63
N ALA A 56 -31.87 -16.92 -132.68
CA ALA A 56 -31.70 -17.74 -131.48
C ALA A 56 -30.49 -17.30 -130.64
N ASP A 57 -29.36 -16.93 -131.27
CA ASP A 57 -28.19 -16.40 -130.58
C ASP A 57 -28.48 -15.04 -129.93
N ILE A 58 -29.22 -14.16 -130.59
CA ILE A 58 -29.65 -12.85 -130.05
C ILE A 58 -30.63 -13.04 -128.89
N GLU A 59 -31.57 -13.98 -128.99
CA GLU A 59 -32.50 -14.30 -127.90
C GLU A 59 -31.77 -14.91 -126.70
N ALA A 60 -30.78 -15.78 -126.94
CA ALA A 60 -29.90 -16.30 -125.90
C ALA A 60 -29.08 -15.17 -125.24
N GLN A 61 -28.47 -14.28 -126.03
CA GLN A 61 -27.75 -13.12 -125.51
C GLN A 61 -28.68 -12.18 -124.72
N ARG A 62 -29.90 -11.94 -125.21
CA ARG A 62 -30.89 -11.12 -124.52
C ARG A 62 -31.27 -11.72 -123.16
N SER A 63 -31.53 -13.02 -123.10
CA SER A 63 -31.79 -13.73 -121.84
C SER A 63 -30.60 -13.64 -120.87
N GLY A 64 -29.38 -13.69 -121.38
CA GLY A 64 -28.16 -13.49 -120.59
C GLY A 64 -28.01 -12.06 -120.06
N ILE A 65 -28.36 -11.05 -120.87
CA ILE A 65 -28.39 -9.64 -120.46
C ILE A 65 -29.45 -9.41 -119.39
N GLU A 66 -30.64 -9.99 -119.53
CA GLU A 66 -31.72 -9.90 -118.54
C GLU A 66 -31.28 -10.51 -117.19
N SER A 67 -30.62 -11.67 -117.20
CA SER A 67 -30.04 -12.28 -115.99
C SER A 67 -28.93 -11.42 -115.35
N LEU A 68 -28.07 -10.79 -116.16
CA LEU A 68 -27.06 -9.86 -115.67
C LEU A 68 -27.69 -8.58 -115.08
N GLN A 69 -28.78 -8.07 -115.66
CA GLN A 69 -29.53 -6.94 -115.12
C GLN A 69 -30.14 -7.28 -113.76
N GLU A 70 -30.72 -8.48 -113.60
CA GLU A 70 -31.23 -8.97 -112.32
C GLU A 70 -30.11 -9.08 -111.28
N LEU A 71 -28.95 -9.65 -111.65
CA LEU A 71 -27.78 -9.71 -110.76
C LEU A 71 -27.27 -8.33 -110.36
N CYS A 72 -27.21 -7.37 -111.29
CA CYS A 72 -26.84 -5.99 -111.01
C CYS A 72 -27.84 -5.30 -110.08
N ALA A 73 -29.14 -5.51 -110.28
CA ALA A 73 -30.19 -4.98 -109.42
C ALA A 73 -30.11 -5.56 -108.00
N MET A 74 -29.89 -6.87 -107.87
CA MET A 74 -29.65 -7.51 -106.58
C MET A 74 -28.39 -6.96 -105.90
N ARG A 75 -27.29 -6.78 -106.65
CA ARG A 75 -26.04 -6.24 -106.12
C ARG A 75 -26.20 -4.79 -105.64
N ALA A 76 -26.93 -3.96 -106.39
CA ALA A 76 -27.25 -2.60 -105.99
C ALA A 76 -28.09 -2.56 -104.70
N LYS A 77 -29.10 -3.43 -104.59
CA LYS A 77 -29.90 -3.57 -103.36
C LYS A 77 -29.07 -4.03 -102.16
N ASN A 78 -28.17 -5.00 -102.37
CA ASN A 78 -27.28 -5.49 -101.32
C ASN A 78 -26.28 -4.40 -100.89
N LEU A 79 -25.76 -3.62 -101.85
CA LEU A 79 -24.87 -2.49 -101.56
C LEU A 79 -25.59 -1.41 -100.73
N ALA A 80 -26.80 -1.01 -101.14
CA ALA A 80 -27.60 -0.05 -100.38
C ALA A 80 -27.93 -0.54 -98.96
N THR A 81 -28.18 -1.85 -98.80
CA THR A 81 -28.40 -2.46 -97.49
C THR A 81 -27.13 -2.40 -96.63
N ALA A 82 -25.96 -2.71 -97.22
CA ALA A 82 -24.69 -2.63 -96.52
C ALA A 82 -24.34 -1.19 -96.11
N GLU A 83 -24.57 -0.22 -97.00
CA GLU A 83 -24.38 1.21 -96.71
C GLU A 83 -25.26 1.68 -95.56
N HIS A 84 -26.53 1.26 -95.54
CA HIS A 84 -27.45 1.57 -94.45
C HIS A 84 -26.98 0.98 -93.11
N VAL A 85 -26.52 -0.28 -93.10
CA VAL A 85 -25.96 -0.92 -91.89
C VAL A 85 -24.69 -0.21 -91.42
N ILE A 86 -23.80 0.18 -92.34
CA ILE A 86 -22.58 0.94 -92.02
C ILE A 86 -22.92 2.31 -91.45
N ALA A 87 -23.89 3.01 -92.04
CA ALA A 87 -24.37 4.30 -91.53
C ALA A 87 -24.93 4.15 -90.12
N LYS A 88 -25.83 3.16 -89.90
CA LYS A 88 -26.40 2.86 -88.59
C LYS A 88 -25.32 2.54 -87.54
N TYR A 89 -24.31 1.75 -87.92
CA TYR A 89 -23.19 1.44 -87.03
C TYR A 89 -22.39 2.69 -86.64
N LYS A 90 -22.14 3.59 -87.61
CA LYS A 90 -21.43 4.85 -87.37
C LYS A 90 -22.23 5.86 -86.54
N GLU A 91 -23.54 5.92 -86.72
CA GLU A 91 -24.40 6.93 -86.07
C GLU A 91 -24.90 6.48 -84.70
N GLU A 92 -25.18 5.18 -84.52
CA GLU A 92 -25.75 4.68 -83.26
C GLU A 92 -24.71 3.97 -82.39
N VAL A 93 -23.90 3.08 -82.97
CA VAL A 93 -23.03 2.19 -82.18
C VAL A 93 -21.73 2.87 -81.78
N MET A 94 -21.09 3.57 -82.72
CA MET A 94 -19.82 4.26 -82.45
C MET A 94 -19.94 5.34 -81.36
N PRO A 95 -20.95 6.23 -81.36
CA PRO A 95 -21.07 7.26 -80.33
C PRO A 95 -21.39 6.67 -78.95
N GLU A 96 -22.19 5.60 -78.90
CA GLU A 96 -22.48 4.91 -77.64
C GLU A 96 -21.24 4.23 -77.07
N TRP A 97 -20.42 3.62 -77.93
CA TRP A 97 -19.14 3.05 -77.52
C TRP A 97 -18.16 4.12 -77.02
N GLU A 98 -18.04 5.25 -77.72
CA GLU A 98 -17.22 6.39 -77.29
C GLU A 98 -17.71 6.97 -75.95
N ARG A 99 -19.03 7.08 -75.76
CA ARG A 99 -19.64 7.53 -74.50
C ARG A 99 -19.32 6.58 -73.35
N VAL A 100 -19.47 5.27 -73.56
CA VAL A 100 -19.17 4.24 -72.54
C VAL A 100 -17.68 4.21 -72.24
N ALA A 101 -16.82 4.26 -73.26
CA ALA A 101 -15.37 4.31 -73.09
C ALA A 101 -14.93 5.55 -72.31
N GLY A 102 -15.49 6.73 -72.63
CA GLY A 102 -15.26 7.97 -71.90
C GLY A 102 -15.73 7.89 -70.44
N SER A 103 -16.91 7.34 -70.19
CA SER A 103 -17.45 7.14 -68.84
C SER A 103 -16.59 6.19 -68.00
N LEU A 104 -16.16 5.06 -68.59
CA LEU A 104 -15.29 4.10 -67.92
C LEU A 104 -13.92 4.70 -67.60
N LYS A 105 -13.35 5.47 -68.54
CA LYS A 105 -12.09 6.18 -68.30
C LYS A 105 -12.21 7.15 -67.12
N GLY A 106 -13.27 7.96 -67.09
CA GLY A 106 -13.53 8.88 -65.97
C GLY A 106 -13.71 8.16 -64.63
N LYS A 107 -14.45 7.04 -64.60
CA LYS A 107 -14.60 6.21 -63.40
C LYS A 107 -13.28 5.60 -62.93
N MET A 108 -12.43 5.14 -63.86
CA MET A 108 -11.11 4.62 -63.54
C MET A 108 -10.18 5.69 -62.98
N GLU A 109 -10.20 6.91 -63.52
CA GLU A 109 -9.42 8.04 -63.02
C GLU A 109 -9.89 8.45 -61.62
N ALA A 110 -11.19 8.51 -61.38
CA ALA A 110 -11.76 8.78 -60.05
C ALA A 110 -11.37 7.70 -59.03
N ALA A 111 -11.48 6.41 -59.38
CA ALA A 111 -11.09 5.31 -58.50
C ALA A 111 -9.59 5.30 -58.20
N ARG A 112 -8.73 5.74 -59.14
CA ARG A 112 -7.30 5.91 -58.91
C ARG A 112 -7.02 7.05 -57.92
N ALA A 113 -7.70 8.19 -58.07
CA ALA A 113 -7.57 9.31 -57.14
C ALA A 113 -8.00 8.91 -55.72
N GLU A 114 -9.12 8.19 -55.59
CA GLU A 114 -9.60 7.68 -54.30
C GLU A 114 -8.60 6.69 -53.67
N ASN A 115 -8.04 5.76 -54.45
CA ASN A 115 -7.00 4.86 -53.95
C ASN A 115 -5.74 5.59 -53.49
N GLN A 116 -5.33 6.67 -54.18
CA GLN A 116 -4.21 7.49 -53.74
C GLN A 116 -4.48 8.16 -52.39
N VAL A 117 -5.69 8.70 -52.20
CA VAL A 117 -6.10 9.29 -50.92
C VAL A 117 -6.12 8.24 -49.81
N LEU A 118 -6.74 7.08 -50.04
CA LEU A 118 -6.80 5.99 -49.07
C LEU A 118 -5.41 5.48 -48.67
N ASN A 119 -4.48 5.36 -49.63
CA ASN A 119 -3.10 5.00 -49.33
C ASN A 119 -2.39 6.05 -48.47
N GLY A 120 -2.65 7.34 -48.72
CA GLY A 120 -2.15 8.43 -47.88
C GLY A 120 -2.70 8.36 -46.45
N THR A 121 -4.01 8.16 -46.30
CA THR A 121 -4.65 7.99 -44.98
C THR A 121 -4.14 6.76 -44.24
N LEU A 122 -3.92 5.64 -44.93
CA LEU A 122 -3.37 4.42 -44.34
C LEU A 122 -1.94 4.65 -43.85
N ALA A 123 -1.10 5.33 -44.64
CA ALA A 123 0.27 5.66 -44.25
C ALA A 123 0.29 6.56 -43.00
N GLN A 124 -0.60 7.57 -42.94
CA GLN A 124 -0.73 8.42 -41.76
C GLN A 124 -1.17 7.63 -40.52
N ALA A 125 -2.20 6.79 -40.64
CA ALA A 125 -2.67 5.97 -39.53
C ALA A 125 -1.59 5.00 -39.02
N GLN A 126 -0.74 4.48 -39.90
CA GLN A 126 0.41 3.67 -39.52
C GLN A 126 1.46 4.46 -38.75
N ALA A 127 1.74 5.71 -39.16
CA ALA A 127 2.65 6.61 -38.45
C ALA A 127 2.11 6.97 -37.05
N ASP A 128 0.81 7.31 -36.96
CA ASP A 128 0.16 7.63 -35.69
C ASP A 128 0.17 6.43 -34.73
N LEU A 129 -0.07 5.21 -35.25
CA LEU A 129 0.01 3.98 -34.46
C LEU A 129 1.43 3.70 -33.96
N ALA A 130 2.45 3.96 -34.79
CA ALA A 130 3.84 3.80 -34.38
C ALA A 130 4.20 4.78 -33.24
N GLN A 131 3.78 6.04 -33.36
CA GLN A 131 3.98 7.04 -32.31
C GLN A 131 3.23 6.69 -31.02
N ALA A 132 1.97 6.25 -31.12
CA ALA A 132 1.21 5.84 -29.94
C ALA A 132 1.87 4.67 -29.20
N LYS A 133 2.49 3.73 -29.92
CA LYS A 133 3.25 2.62 -29.31
C LYS A 133 4.49 3.12 -28.56
N THR A 134 5.21 4.10 -29.11
CA THR A 134 6.38 4.68 -28.42
C THR A 134 5.96 5.44 -27.16
N ASP A 135 4.89 6.22 -27.25
CA ASP A 135 4.37 6.99 -26.11
C ASP A 135 3.88 6.06 -25.00
N PHE A 136 3.22 4.96 -25.35
CA PHE A 136 2.78 3.95 -24.40
C PHE A 136 3.97 3.26 -23.71
N ALA A 137 5.03 2.92 -24.44
CA ALA A 137 6.25 2.34 -23.84
C ALA A 137 6.94 3.32 -22.88
N GLN A 138 6.94 4.61 -23.20
CA GLN A 138 7.44 5.66 -22.30
C GLN A 138 6.57 5.79 -21.04
N ALA A 139 5.25 5.78 -21.19
CA ALA A 139 4.34 5.82 -20.04
C ALA A 139 4.50 4.61 -19.12
N GLN A 140 4.69 3.40 -19.67
CA GLN A 140 4.97 2.20 -18.88
C GLN A 140 6.27 2.32 -18.09
N SER A 141 7.34 2.87 -18.68
CA SER A 141 8.61 3.05 -17.98
C SER A 141 8.49 4.08 -16.85
N GLN A 142 7.78 5.18 -17.06
CA GLN A 142 7.50 6.19 -16.03
C GLN A 142 6.68 5.60 -14.87
N LEU A 143 5.65 4.81 -15.17
CA LEU A 143 4.86 4.12 -14.14
C LEU A 143 5.70 3.14 -13.31
N ALA A 144 6.66 2.44 -13.94
CA ALA A 144 7.57 1.55 -13.22
C ALA A 144 8.50 2.33 -12.27
N VAL A 145 8.97 3.51 -12.66
CA VAL A 145 9.76 4.40 -11.79
C VAL A 145 8.92 4.89 -10.61
N LEU A 146 7.72 5.44 -10.88
CA LEU A 146 6.81 5.90 -9.83
C LEU A 146 6.42 4.78 -8.85
N GLY A 147 6.27 3.55 -9.35
CA GLY A 147 6.04 2.38 -8.50
C GLY A 147 7.17 2.15 -7.51
N LYS A 148 8.44 2.27 -7.94
CA LYS A 148 9.61 2.15 -7.06
C LYS A 148 9.68 3.29 -6.05
N ASP A 149 9.47 4.53 -6.49
CA ASP A 149 9.50 5.71 -5.63
C ASP A 149 8.42 5.61 -4.53
N LEU A 150 7.21 5.13 -4.87
CA LEU A 150 6.14 4.91 -3.91
C LEU A 150 6.51 3.83 -2.88
N THR A 151 7.16 2.74 -3.29
CA THR A 151 7.63 1.72 -2.35
C THR A 151 8.69 2.27 -1.40
N GLN A 152 9.65 3.05 -1.93
CA GLN A 152 10.69 3.68 -1.12
C GLN A 152 10.11 4.70 -0.13
N ALA A 153 9.14 5.53 -0.56
CA ALA A 153 8.46 6.48 0.31
C ALA A 153 7.70 5.78 1.45
N ARG A 154 7.07 4.64 1.17
CA ARG A 154 6.40 3.83 2.21
C ARG A 154 7.40 3.25 3.22
N GLU A 155 8.55 2.78 2.77
CA GLU A 155 9.61 2.30 3.66
C GLU A 155 10.15 3.42 4.55
N GLN A 156 10.36 4.61 3.98
CA GLN A 156 10.78 5.81 4.73
C GLN A 156 9.73 6.23 5.76
N GLU A 157 8.44 6.20 5.40
CA GLU A 157 7.34 6.49 6.32
C GLU A 157 7.31 5.49 7.50
N GLN A 158 7.49 4.19 7.22
CA GLN A 158 7.54 3.17 8.27
C GLN A 158 8.76 3.34 9.18
N ALA A 159 9.93 3.67 8.61
CA ALA A 159 11.13 3.96 9.39
C ALA A 159 10.94 5.19 10.29
N ALA A 160 10.37 6.27 9.75
CA ALA A 160 10.06 7.48 10.50
C ALA A 160 9.06 7.22 11.64
N LYS A 161 8.04 6.39 11.39
CA LYS A 161 7.09 5.96 12.44
C LYS A 161 7.79 5.22 13.58
N ARG A 162 8.71 4.30 13.26
CA ARG A 162 9.49 3.59 14.30
C ARG A 162 10.32 4.55 15.14
N VAL A 163 11.06 5.46 14.50
CA VAL A 163 11.86 6.49 15.19
C VAL A 163 10.98 7.36 16.09
N TYR A 164 9.79 7.75 15.62
CA TYR A 164 8.84 8.54 16.41
C TYR A 164 8.37 7.78 17.67
N TYR A 165 8.00 6.50 17.55
CA TYR A 165 7.57 5.71 18.70
C TYR A 165 8.69 5.45 19.69
N ASP A 166 9.92 5.19 19.21
CA ASP A 166 11.09 5.03 20.07
C ASP A 166 11.40 6.31 20.86
N ALA A 167 11.37 7.46 20.19
CA ALA A 167 11.57 8.77 20.83
C ALA A 167 10.48 9.07 21.85
N ARG A 168 9.21 8.77 21.53
CA ARG A 168 8.08 8.93 22.46
C ARG A 168 8.27 8.08 23.71
N ASN A 169 8.64 6.81 23.57
CA ASN A 169 8.88 5.91 24.69
C ASN A 169 10.05 6.41 25.57
N GLN A 170 11.10 6.96 24.95
CA GLN A 170 12.21 7.57 25.69
C GLN A 170 11.76 8.79 26.50
N VAL A 171 10.94 9.67 25.91
CA VAL A 171 10.38 10.84 26.60
C VAL A 171 9.52 10.40 27.79
N GLU A 172 8.60 9.45 27.59
CA GLU A 172 7.76 8.91 28.67
C GLU A 172 8.60 8.29 29.79
N GLY A 173 9.70 7.61 29.45
CA GLY A 173 10.65 7.07 30.44
C GLY A 173 11.38 8.16 31.24
N LEU A 174 11.86 9.21 30.55
CA LEU A 174 12.52 10.35 31.20
C LEU A 174 11.56 11.13 32.09
N GLU A 175 10.30 11.33 31.68
CA GLU A 175 9.28 11.97 32.51
C GLU A 175 9.05 11.21 33.81
N GLN A 176 8.98 9.88 33.76
CA GLN A 176 8.85 9.05 34.96
C GLN A 176 10.09 9.16 35.87
N GLU A 177 11.29 9.23 35.31
CA GLU A 177 12.52 9.40 36.10
C GLU A 177 12.55 10.77 36.78
N VAL A 178 12.17 11.83 36.08
CA VAL A 178 12.05 13.18 36.63
C VAL A 178 11.04 13.19 37.78
N GLN A 179 9.88 12.55 37.61
CA GLN A 179 8.88 12.45 38.69
C GLN A 179 9.43 11.70 39.92
N ARG A 180 10.15 10.59 39.72
CA ARG A 180 10.77 9.84 40.82
C ARG A 180 11.79 10.69 41.57
N LYS A 181 12.66 11.40 40.84
CA LYS A 181 13.67 12.29 41.43
C LYS A 181 13.02 13.45 42.19
N SER A 182 11.96 14.05 41.64
CA SER A 182 11.20 15.09 42.33
C SER A 182 10.67 14.61 43.68
N ARG A 183 10.01 13.44 43.71
CA ARG A 183 9.53 12.85 44.98
C ARG A 183 10.66 12.58 45.96
N SER A 184 11.81 12.11 45.49
CA SER A 184 12.99 11.90 46.34
C SER A 184 13.50 13.20 46.96
N ILE A 185 13.51 14.31 46.19
CA ILE A 185 13.89 15.63 46.70
C ILE A 185 12.90 16.08 47.77
N ASP A 186 11.60 15.94 47.54
CA ASP A 186 10.56 16.31 48.51
C ASP A 186 10.74 15.54 49.83
N THR A 187 10.98 14.22 49.75
CA THR A 187 11.24 13.40 50.94
C THR A 187 12.50 13.81 51.68
N PHE A 188 13.57 14.18 50.96
CA PHE A 188 14.81 14.65 51.57
C PHE A 188 14.63 16.00 52.25
N GLN A 189 13.90 16.92 51.62
CA GLN A 189 13.55 18.22 52.21
C GLN A 189 12.72 18.06 53.48
N ALA A 190 11.70 17.19 53.47
CA ALA A 190 10.89 16.88 54.64
C ALA A 190 11.73 16.28 55.78
N TRP A 191 12.63 15.35 55.46
CA TRP A 191 13.55 14.78 56.44
C TRP A 191 14.52 15.82 57.03
N HIS A 192 15.07 16.70 56.20
CA HIS A 192 15.92 17.79 56.66
C HIS A 192 15.16 18.76 57.58
N ALA A 193 13.92 19.12 57.23
CA ALA A 193 13.07 19.96 58.06
C ALA A 193 12.82 19.31 59.44
N ALA A 194 12.44 18.03 59.46
CA ALA A 194 12.22 17.27 60.70
C ALA A 194 13.49 17.21 61.58
N ASN A 195 14.66 16.97 60.98
CA ASN A 195 15.94 16.98 61.69
C ASN A 195 16.28 18.34 62.29
N LEU A 196 16.03 19.43 61.55
CA LEU A 196 16.23 20.78 62.06
C LEU A 196 15.31 21.06 63.25
N THR A 197 14.03 20.70 63.14
CA THR A 197 13.06 20.82 64.24
C THR A 197 13.50 20.03 65.47
N LEU A 198 13.98 18.79 65.30
CA LEU A 198 14.48 17.97 66.40
C LEU A 198 15.71 18.62 67.06
N ARG A 199 16.65 19.15 66.29
CA ARG A 199 17.82 19.87 66.82
C ARG A 199 17.42 21.09 67.63
N CYS A 200 16.51 21.92 67.10
CA CYS A 200 15.99 23.08 67.84
C CYS A 200 15.28 22.65 69.13
N ALA A 201 14.49 21.56 69.10
CA ALA A 201 13.82 21.06 70.29
C ALA A 201 14.82 20.55 71.35
N LEU A 202 15.85 19.82 70.95
CA LEU A 202 16.91 19.33 71.85
C LEU A 202 17.73 20.48 72.43
N GLU A 203 18.05 21.50 71.63
CA GLU A 203 18.74 22.71 72.09
C GLU A 203 17.91 23.44 73.15
N MET A 204 16.59 23.61 72.91
CA MET A 204 15.67 24.22 73.88
C MET A 204 15.56 23.39 75.17
N GLN A 205 15.55 22.05 75.08
CA GLN A 205 15.55 21.18 76.25
C GLN A 205 16.88 21.28 77.03
N LEU A 206 18.01 21.30 76.34
CA LEU A 206 19.33 21.43 76.95
C LEU A 206 19.46 22.78 77.66
N LEU A 207 18.99 23.86 77.03
CA LEU A 207 18.95 25.21 77.62
C LEU A 207 18.12 25.27 78.91
N ARG A 208 17.04 24.50 78.99
CA ARG A 208 16.22 24.40 80.21
C ARG A 208 16.86 23.54 81.30
N ALA A 209 17.50 22.43 80.92
CA ALA A 209 18.07 21.47 81.87
C ALA A 209 19.41 21.93 82.44
N ASP A 210 20.26 22.53 81.61
CA ASP A 210 21.61 22.98 81.95
C ASP A 210 21.95 24.23 81.11
N PRO A 211 21.56 25.43 81.59
CA PRO A 211 21.75 26.67 80.84
C PRO A 211 23.21 26.97 80.54
N GLU A 212 24.15 26.49 81.35
CA GLU A 212 25.59 26.71 81.22
C GLU A 212 26.28 25.63 80.36
N ASN A 213 25.50 24.74 79.74
CA ASN A 213 26.08 23.66 78.95
C ASN A 213 26.96 24.22 77.82
N PRO A 214 28.22 23.78 77.68
CA PRO A 214 29.13 24.33 76.68
C PRO A 214 28.65 24.11 75.25
N LEU A 215 27.77 23.13 75.00
CA LEU A 215 27.15 22.95 73.68
C LEU A 215 26.18 24.08 73.31
N LEU A 216 25.70 24.88 74.26
CA LEU A 216 24.81 26.03 74.01
C LEU A 216 25.57 27.33 73.76
N HIS A 217 26.77 27.48 74.34
CA HIS A 217 27.53 28.74 74.25
C HIS A 217 28.77 28.65 73.35
N ASP A 218 29.41 27.48 73.25
CA ASP A 218 30.64 27.30 72.47
C ASP A 218 30.33 26.85 71.02
N GLN A 219 30.35 27.81 70.11
CA GLN A 219 30.16 27.58 68.68
C GLN A 219 31.26 26.69 68.07
N GLU A 220 32.50 26.74 68.58
CA GLU A 220 33.58 25.88 68.10
C GLU A 220 33.37 24.45 68.54
N LEU A 221 32.93 24.20 69.78
CA LEU A 221 32.56 22.87 70.24
C LEU A 221 31.40 22.30 69.40
N ARG A 222 30.35 23.07 69.15
CA ARG A 222 29.26 22.66 68.25
C ARG A 222 29.76 22.32 66.84
N ASN A 223 30.63 23.16 66.29
CA ASN A 223 31.21 22.95 64.96
C ASN A 223 32.15 21.72 64.93
N ARG A 224 32.83 21.40 66.03
CA ARG A 224 33.66 20.19 66.18
C ARG A 224 32.80 18.94 66.26
N VAL A 225 31.76 18.94 67.09
CA VAL A 225 30.77 17.84 67.18
C VAL A 225 30.08 17.63 65.84
N ARG A 226 29.68 18.72 65.15
CA ARG A 226 29.09 18.67 63.80
C ARG A 226 30.07 18.05 62.80
N ARG A 227 31.30 18.54 62.73
CA ARG A 227 32.33 18.00 61.81
C ARG A 227 32.67 16.55 62.11
N ALA A 228 32.72 16.15 63.38
CA ALA A 228 32.89 14.74 63.76
C ALA A 228 31.71 13.89 63.28
N GLY A 229 30.48 14.41 63.39
CA GLY A 229 29.28 13.80 62.81
C GLY A 229 29.30 13.71 61.28
N GLU A 230 29.69 14.79 60.59
CA GLU A 230 29.79 14.81 59.11
C GLU A 230 30.88 13.86 58.61
N THR A 231 32.04 13.83 59.27
CA THR A 231 33.15 12.95 58.91
C THR A 231 32.78 11.48 59.11
N SER A 232 32.03 11.17 60.17
CA SER A 232 31.53 9.82 60.42
C SER A 232 30.45 9.38 59.42
N ILE A 233 29.54 10.28 59.04
CA ILE A 233 28.56 10.03 57.97
C ILE A 233 29.28 9.79 56.62
N ASN A 234 30.28 10.59 56.29
CA ASN A 234 31.03 10.46 55.03
C ASN A 234 31.94 9.22 54.98
N MET A 235 32.36 8.69 56.14
CA MET A 235 33.11 7.42 56.24
C MET A 235 32.20 6.19 56.20
N SER A 236 30.88 6.36 56.16
CA SER A 236 29.92 5.26 56.03
C SER A 236 29.91 4.76 54.58
N ILE A 237 30.58 3.63 54.32
CA ILE A 237 30.65 3.02 52.99
C ILE A 237 29.29 2.40 52.63
N PRO A 238 28.67 2.76 51.48
CA PRO A 238 27.42 2.14 51.06
C PRO A 238 27.59 0.62 50.92
N GLY A 239 26.85 -0.16 51.71
CA GLY A 239 26.86 -1.63 51.69
C GLY A 239 27.62 -2.31 52.84
N GLN A 240 28.35 -1.56 53.68
CA GLN A 240 28.96 -2.07 54.91
C GLN A 240 28.34 -1.45 56.18
N GLY A 241 27.04 -1.67 56.36
CA GLY A 241 26.36 -1.85 57.65
C GLY A 241 26.47 -0.82 58.79
N MET A 242 27.22 0.27 58.68
CA MET A 242 27.21 1.33 59.70
C MET A 242 26.13 2.35 59.35
N ASP A 243 25.13 2.49 60.22
CA ASP A 243 24.20 3.62 60.16
C ASP A 243 24.98 4.90 60.50
N PRO A 244 24.94 5.93 59.65
CA PRO A 244 25.61 7.20 59.91
C PRO A 244 25.23 7.86 61.26
N PHE A 245 24.04 7.56 61.80
CA PHE A 245 23.63 8.03 63.13
C PHE A 245 24.40 7.35 64.27
N ASP A 246 24.76 6.08 64.13
CA ASP A 246 25.43 5.32 65.18
C ASP A 246 26.86 5.82 65.41
N VAL A 247 27.56 6.15 64.32
CA VAL A 247 28.94 6.65 64.37
C VAL A 247 28.99 8.08 64.94
N ALA A 248 28.02 8.93 64.59
CA ALA A 248 27.89 10.27 65.18
C ALA A 248 27.56 10.20 66.70
N ARG A 249 26.77 9.19 67.11
CA ARG A 249 26.43 8.97 68.52
C ARG A 249 27.61 8.47 69.34
N GLU A 250 28.44 7.58 68.80
CA GLU A 250 29.69 7.14 69.43
C GLU A 250 30.68 8.28 69.65
N ALA A 251 30.80 9.20 68.70
CA ALA A 251 31.60 10.41 68.89
C ALA A 251 31.06 11.24 70.07
N GLY A 252 29.74 11.40 70.19
CA GLY A 252 29.11 12.05 71.35
C GLY A 252 29.32 11.33 72.69
N LEU A 253 29.45 10.00 72.68
CA LEU A 253 29.73 9.19 73.88
C LEU A 253 31.18 9.26 74.36
N SER A 254 32.10 9.70 73.51
CA SER A 254 33.52 9.86 73.85
C SER A 254 33.81 11.10 74.73
N PHE A 255 32.81 11.96 74.93
CA PHE A 255 32.90 13.12 75.81
C PHE A 255 32.27 12.83 77.18
N SER A 256 33.07 12.92 78.24
CA SER A 256 32.61 12.81 79.63
C SER A 256 31.91 14.10 80.05
N VAL A 257 30.58 14.08 80.17
CA VAL A 257 29.77 15.22 80.65
C VAL A 257 29.35 14.97 82.10
N PRO A 258 29.73 15.84 83.07
CA PRO A 258 29.30 15.74 84.47
C PRO A 258 27.77 15.78 84.62
N GLY A 259 27.19 14.97 85.50
CA GLY A 259 25.73 14.94 85.76
C GLY A 259 24.90 14.01 84.86
N ARG A 260 25.54 13.24 83.97
CA ARG A 260 24.84 12.33 83.05
C ARG A 260 24.22 11.13 83.79
N PRO A 261 22.92 10.82 83.60
CA PRO A 261 22.29 9.64 84.19
C PRO A 261 22.97 8.34 83.72
N SER A 262 23.02 7.34 84.59
CA SER A 262 23.65 6.06 84.26
C SER A 262 22.97 5.41 83.05
N GLY A 263 23.73 4.65 82.24
CA GLY A 263 23.15 3.99 81.05
C GLY A 263 21.96 3.08 81.38
N VAL A 264 21.91 2.54 82.59
CA VAL A 264 20.77 1.76 83.13
C VAL A 264 19.51 2.60 83.25
N GLN A 265 19.66 3.81 83.78
CA GLN A 265 18.57 4.74 84.02
C GLN A 265 17.97 5.22 82.70
N VAL A 266 18.81 5.52 81.71
CA VAL A 266 18.37 5.88 80.35
C VAL A 266 17.65 4.73 79.66
N LEU A 267 18.15 3.49 79.78
CA LEU A 267 17.50 2.31 79.18
C LEU A 267 16.15 2.00 79.84
N ALA A 268 16.06 2.11 81.16
CA ALA A 268 14.80 1.92 81.89
C ALA A 268 13.77 3.00 81.52
N GLU A 269 14.19 4.26 81.40
CA GLU A 269 13.30 5.36 81.00
C GLU A 269 12.80 5.20 79.56
N LEU A 270 13.65 4.79 78.61
CA LEU A 270 13.26 4.53 77.23
C LEU A 270 12.27 3.36 77.12
N ALA A 271 12.52 2.26 77.83
CA ALA A 271 11.64 1.10 77.83
C ALA A 271 10.26 1.42 78.43
N LEU A 272 10.22 2.15 79.55
CA LEU A 272 8.96 2.59 80.16
C LEU A 272 8.21 3.59 79.28
N THR A 273 8.94 4.54 78.66
CA THR A 273 8.35 5.49 77.70
C THR A 273 7.70 4.75 76.53
N GLU A 274 8.37 3.76 75.94
CA GLU A 274 7.83 3.00 74.81
C GLU A 274 6.58 2.21 75.21
N VAL A 275 6.60 1.56 76.38
CA VAL A 275 5.45 0.84 76.93
C VAL A 275 4.25 1.77 77.11
N TYR A 276 4.46 2.93 77.75
CA TYR A 276 3.39 3.90 77.96
C TYR A 276 2.85 4.43 76.62
N MET A 277 3.73 4.79 75.68
CA MET A 277 3.30 5.29 74.36
C MET A 277 2.52 4.26 73.55
N ARG A 278 2.85 2.96 73.65
CA ARG A 278 2.07 1.89 73.01
C ARG A 278 0.70 1.70 73.66
N ARG A 279 0.62 1.73 75.01
CA ARG A 279 -0.67 1.65 75.72
C ARG A 279 -1.56 2.84 75.36
N LEU A 280 -0.99 4.04 75.32
CA LEU A 280 -1.70 5.25 74.91
C LEU A 280 -2.16 5.17 73.44
N ALA A 281 -1.31 4.69 72.52
CA ALA A 281 -1.70 4.47 71.12
C ALA A 281 -2.83 3.43 70.98
N PHE A 282 -2.83 2.40 71.82
CA PHE A 282 -3.91 1.40 71.87
C PHE A 282 -5.22 1.98 72.41
N LEU A 283 -5.15 2.78 73.47
CA LEU A 283 -6.33 3.47 74.04
C LEU A 283 -6.89 4.57 73.12
N HIS A 284 -6.09 5.07 72.16
CA HIS A 284 -6.43 6.20 71.30
C HIS A 284 -6.39 5.91 69.79
N ALA A 285 -6.76 4.70 69.36
CA ALA A 285 -6.90 4.42 67.92
C ALA A 285 -7.78 5.46 67.18
N ASP A 286 -8.71 6.14 67.88
CA ASP A 286 -9.64 7.12 67.32
C ASP A 286 -9.55 8.57 67.84
N GLN A 287 -8.64 8.92 68.76
CA GLN A 287 -8.51 10.29 69.30
C GLN A 287 -7.09 10.84 69.19
N LYS A 288 -6.81 11.53 68.08
CA LYS A 288 -5.48 12.09 67.73
C LYS A 288 -5.01 13.22 68.65
N ASP A 289 -5.92 13.89 69.37
CA ASP A 289 -5.60 15.11 70.11
C ASP A 289 -4.88 14.86 71.45
N GLY A 290 -5.16 13.72 72.12
CA GLY A 290 -4.53 13.38 73.40
C GLY A 290 -3.05 13.01 73.30
N ALA A 291 -2.68 12.23 72.28
CA ALA A 291 -1.29 11.86 72.00
C ALA A 291 -0.42 13.09 71.63
N TRP A 292 -1.03 14.09 70.97
CA TRP A 292 -0.37 15.33 70.61
C TRP A 292 -0.07 16.21 71.83
N SER A 293 -0.98 16.24 72.82
CA SER A 293 -0.79 16.94 74.09
C SER A 293 0.38 16.36 74.90
N ALA A 294 0.56 15.03 74.92
CA ALA A 294 1.70 14.40 75.58
C ALA A 294 3.03 14.66 74.86
N LEU A 295 3.05 14.65 73.53
CA LEU A 295 4.22 15.06 72.75
C LEU A 295 4.57 16.54 72.99
N GLN A 296 3.58 17.41 73.17
CA GLN A 296 3.80 18.80 73.58
C GLN A 296 4.36 18.92 75.01
N LYS A 297 3.88 18.14 75.99
CA LYS A 297 4.44 18.12 77.35
C LYS A 297 5.91 17.67 77.35
N VAL A 298 6.28 16.72 76.49
CA VAL A 298 7.69 16.32 76.24
C VAL A 298 8.50 17.47 75.62
N GLN A 299 7.93 18.24 74.69
CA GLN A 299 8.56 19.47 74.16
C GLN A 299 8.76 20.56 75.23
N ILE A 300 7.99 20.54 76.32
CA ILE A 300 8.12 21.48 77.44
C ILE A 300 9.27 21.08 78.40
N GLY A 301 9.92 19.93 78.18
CA GLY A 301 11.10 19.50 78.93
C GLY A 301 10.80 18.66 80.17
N GLN A 302 9.56 18.19 80.31
CA GLN A 302 9.27 17.07 81.21
C GLN A 302 9.79 15.78 80.56
N GLY A 303 10.59 15.00 81.29
CA GLY A 303 11.18 13.75 80.78
C GLY A 303 10.12 12.84 80.15
N SER A 304 10.48 12.15 79.06
CA SER A 304 9.52 11.40 78.22
C SER A 304 8.71 10.35 79.00
N MET A 305 9.32 9.74 80.00
CA MET A 305 8.66 8.81 80.92
C MET A 305 7.62 9.53 81.79
N THR A 306 7.97 10.65 82.42
CA THR A 306 7.09 11.40 83.32
C THR A 306 5.89 11.94 82.57
N ALA A 307 6.09 12.50 81.37
CA ALA A 307 5.01 12.99 80.52
C ALA A 307 4.05 11.87 80.08
N ALA A 308 4.58 10.68 79.72
CA ALA A 308 3.76 9.53 79.34
C ALA A 308 3.04 8.91 80.54
N GLN A 309 3.68 8.90 81.73
CA GLN A 309 3.08 8.42 82.97
C GLN A 309 1.97 9.34 83.47
N ASP A 310 2.16 10.65 83.42
CA ASP A 310 1.15 11.62 83.82
C ASP A 310 -0.05 11.59 82.88
N LEU A 311 0.17 11.44 81.56
CA LEU A 311 -0.93 11.23 80.61
C LEU A 311 -1.68 9.92 80.91
N LEU A 312 -0.96 8.83 81.18
CA LEU A 312 -1.61 7.57 81.52
C LEU A 312 -2.39 7.68 82.84
N ARG A 313 -1.91 8.44 83.83
CA ARG A 313 -2.63 8.71 85.08
C ARG A 313 -3.88 9.57 84.89
N GLU A 314 -3.85 10.51 83.95
CA GLU A 314 -5.02 11.31 83.54
C GLU A 314 -6.08 10.42 82.86
N MET A 315 -5.66 9.45 82.04
CA MET A 315 -6.56 8.64 81.21
C MET A 315 -7.07 7.35 81.86
N GLU A 316 -6.19 6.66 82.58
CA GLU A 316 -6.47 5.38 83.23
C GLU A 316 -5.88 5.45 84.65
N PRO A 317 -6.52 6.18 85.60
CA PRO A 317 -5.95 6.45 86.92
C PRO A 317 -5.65 5.20 87.73
N GLN A 318 -6.38 4.11 87.46
CA GLN A 318 -6.20 2.80 88.09
C GLN A 318 -5.36 1.83 87.25
N SER A 319 -4.62 2.32 86.25
CA SER A 319 -3.82 1.46 85.39
C SER A 319 -2.78 0.69 86.22
N PRO A 320 -2.70 -0.65 86.11
CA PRO A 320 -1.71 -1.45 86.82
C PRO A 320 -0.27 -1.10 86.41
N LEU A 321 -0.09 -0.42 85.28
CA LEU A 321 1.18 0.13 84.80
C LEU A 321 1.72 1.28 85.66
N LEU A 322 0.84 1.96 86.42
CA LEU A 322 1.22 3.05 87.32
C LEU A 322 1.65 2.56 88.71
N HIS A 323 1.50 1.27 89.00
CA HIS A 323 1.81 0.71 90.31
C HIS A 323 3.33 0.65 90.54
N PRO A 324 3.84 0.99 91.75
CA PRO A 324 5.27 0.99 92.05
C PRO A 324 5.98 -0.35 91.79
N SER A 325 5.28 -1.48 92.03
CA SER A 325 5.84 -2.82 91.76
C SER A 325 6.12 -3.05 90.28
N THR A 326 5.28 -2.49 89.41
CA THR A 326 5.38 -2.63 87.95
C THR A 326 6.57 -1.83 87.42
N MET A 327 6.75 -0.61 87.92
CA MET A 327 7.93 0.21 87.60
C MET A 327 9.23 -0.43 88.09
N GLN A 328 9.21 -1.05 89.28
CA GLN A 328 10.38 -1.75 89.81
C GLN A 328 10.73 -2.98 88.98
N GLN A 329 9.74 -3.78 88.55
CA GLN A 329 9.98 -4.93 87.68
C GLN A 329 10.60 -4.53 86.34
N VAL A 330 10.15 -3.41 85.72
CA VAL A 330 10.75 -2.93 84.47
C VAL A 330 12.18 -2.41 84.69
N ARG A 331 12.47 -1.80 85.84
CA ARG A 331 13.84 -1.43 86.21
C ARG A 331 14.74 -2.64 86.43
N ASP A 332 14.24 -3.68 87.09
CA ASP A 332 14.98 -4.91 87.32
C ASP A 332 15.26 -5.62 85.99
N MET A 333 14.28 -5.67 85.07
CA MET A 333 14.47 -6.18 83.70
C MET A 333 15.50 -5.35 82.92
N ALA A 334 15.46 -4.03 83.02
CA ALA A 334 16.45 -3.14 82.40
C ALA A 334 17.85 -3.34 82.99
N MET A 335 17.92 -3.63 84.30
CA MET A 335 19.17 -3.87 84.99
C MET A 335 19.79 -5.21 84.60
N ASP A 336 19.01 -6.29 84.56
CA ASP A 336 19.46 -7.60 84.09
C ASP A 336 19.94 -7.54 82.64
N GLU A 337 19.25 -6.80 81.79
CA GLU A 337 19.67 -6.64 80.41
C GLU A 337 20.93 -5.80 80.27
N PHE A 338 21.06 -4.73 81.05
CA PHE A 338 22.31 -3.98 81.09
C PHE A 338 23.46 -4.86 81.57
N GLN A 339 23.27 -5.73 82.57
CA GLN A 339 24.30 -6.68 83.01
C GLN A 339 24.62 -7.72 81.94
N ASN A 340 23.62 -8.24 81.23
CA ASN A 340 23.82 -9.14 80.09
C ASN A 340 24.59 -8.46 78.96
N GLN A 341 24.30 -7.18 78.69
CA GLN A 341 25.08 -6.36 77.76
C GLN A 341 26.52 -6.17 78.25
N GLN A 342 26.78 -5.93 79.53
CA GLN A 342 28.15 -5.88 80.07
C GLN A 342 28.87 -7.22 79.96
N ARG A 343 28.18 -8.35 80.13
CA ARG A 343 28.76 -9.69 79.95
C ARG A 343 29.06 -9.98 78.48
N ALA A 344 28.17 -9.64 77.57
CA ALA A 344 28.37 -9.75 76.12
C ALA A 344 29.56 -8.91 75.64
N ARG A 345 29.71 -7.68 76.18
CA ARG A 345 30.87 -6.80 75.95
C ARG A 345 32.20 -7.40 76.38
N ARG A 346 32.23 -8.23 77.43
CA ARG A 346 33.46 -8.90 77.89
C ARG A 346 33.83 -10.12 77.04
N SER A 347 32.86 -10.75 76.38
CA SER A 347 33.08 -11.95 75.56
C SER A 347 33.44 -11.69 74.10
N GLN A 348 33.08 -10.53 73.53
CA GLN A 348 33.39 -10.20 72.13
C GLN A 348 34.58 -9.24 72.03
N LYS A 349 35.73 -9.70 71.52
CA LYS A 349 36.89 -8.86 71.25
C LYS A 349 36.66 -8.00 70.00
N GLY A 350 36.20 -6.77 70.20
CA GLY A 350 36.13 -5.74 69.15
C GLY A 350 35.33 -4.51 69.60
N PRO A 351 35.74 -3.28 69.27
CA PRO A 351 35.03 -2.06 69.68
C PRO A 351 33.56 -1.98 69.21
N SER A 352 33.22 -2.64 68.10
CA SER A 352 31.90 -2.60 67.43
C SER A 352 30.88 -3.65 67.92
N ALA A 353 31.28 -4.61 68.76
CA ALA A 353 30.37 -5.62 69.32
C ALA A 353 29.51 -5.07 70.49
N ALA A 354 29.88 -3.91 71.04
CA ALA A 354 29.41 -3.44 72.33
C ALA A 354 28.01 -2.77 72.32
N TRP A 355 27.56 -2.24 71.18
CA TRP A 355 26.23 -1.60 71.06
C TRP A 355 25.28 -2.22 70.04
N SER A 356 25.76 -3.01 69.07
CA SER A 356 24.86 -3.93 68.35
C SER A 356 24.15 -4.86 69.35
N ALA A 357 24.85 -5.34 70.37
CA ALA A 357 24.25 -6.09 71.47
C ALA A 357 23.31 -5.27 72.39
N ALA A 358 23.28 -3.93 72.31
CA ALA A 358 22.43 -3.08 73.16
C ALA A 358 21.23 -2.47 72.40
N VAL A 359 21.37 -2.12 71.11
CA VAL A 359 20.22 -1.76 70.24
C VAL A 359 19.45 -3.01 69.83
N SER A 360 20.13 -4.08 69.38
CA SER A 360 19.44 -5.33 69.02
C SER A 360 18.84 -6.05 70.22
N ALA A 361 19.21 -5.65 71.45
CA ALA A 361 18.63 -6.15 72.70
C ALA A 361 17.57 -5.23 73.33
N SER A 362 17.49 -3.94 72.94
CA SER A 362 16.40 -3.06 73.40
C SER A 362 15.05 -3.56 72.89
N GLN A 363 15.00 -4.10 71.67
CA GLN A 363 13.78 -4.69 71.12
C GLN A 363 13.34 -5.97 71.89
N PRO A 364 14.22 -6.95 72.19
CA PRO A 364 13.93 -8.05 73.12
C PRO A 364 13.58 -7.64 74.55
N LEU A 365 14.19 -6.57 75.08
CA LEU A 365 13.84 -6.01 76.39
C LEU A 365 12.44 -5.40 76.36
N CYS A 366 12.15 -4.50 75.41
CA CYS A 366 10.86 -3.89 75.25
C CYS A 366 9.78 -4.95 74.96
N GLN A 367 10.08 -5.98 74.16
CA GLN A 367 9.16 -7.11 73.94
C GLN A 367 8.92 -7.94 75.21
N ARG A 368 9.95 -8.20 76.03
CA ARG A 368 9.78 -8.91 77.31
C ARG A 368 9.05 -8.08 78.34
N ALA A 369 9.36 -6.79 78.43
CA ALA A 369 8.66 -5.84 79.29
C ALA A 369 7.19 -5.74 78.87
N VAL A 370 6.91 -5.55 77.58
CA VAL A 370 5.54 -5.53 77.03
C VAL A 370 4.81 -6.83 77.33
N LYS A 371 5.39 -8.01 77.04
CA LYS A 371 4.76 -9.32 77.33
C LYS A 371 4.52 -9.55 78.83
N GLY A 372 5.50 -9.20 79.66
CA GLY A 372 5.36 -9.31 81.12
C GLY A 372 4.25 -8.42 81.66
N LEU A 373 4.10 -7.23 81.09
CA LEU A 373 3.07 -6.26 81.46
C LEU A 373 1.70 -6.60 80.90
N GLU A 374 1.61 -7.16 79.69
CA GLU A 374 0.38 -7.72 79.11
C GLU A 374 -0.19 -8.83 80.02
N LEU A 375 0.66 -9.71 80.54
CA LEU A 375 0.26 -10.75 81.51
C LEU A 375 -0.23 -10.15 82.83
N ILE A 376 0.36 -9.05 83.29
CA ILE A 376 -0.09 -8.35 84.51
C ILE A 376 -1.45 -7.69 84.29
N ILE A 377 -1.64 -7.03 83.14
CA ILE A 377 -2.92 -6.43 82.75
C ILE A 377 -4.00 -7.50 82.62
N GLN A 378 -3.69 -8.62 81.99
CA GLN A 378 -4.62 -9.74 81.81
C GLN A 378 -5.05 -10.32 83.17
N ARG A 379 -4.10 -10.60 84.07
CA ARG A 379 -4.40 -11.08 85.43
C ARG A 379 -5.20 -10.06 86.25
N ALA A 380 -4.93 -8.76 86.09
CA ALA A 380 -5.69 -7.71 86.75
C ALA A 380 -7.14 -7.63 86.21
N SER A 381 -7.34 -7.82 84.90
CA SER A 381 -8.68 -7.88 84.31
C SER A 381 -9.47 -9.14 84.70
N GLU A 382 -8.80 -10.29 84.81
CA GLU A 382 -9.38 -11.55 85.29
C GLU A 382 -9.80 -11.43 86.77
N ALA A 383 -8.95 -10.83 87.62
CA ALA A 383 -9.27 -10.58 89.03
C ALA A 383 -10.40 -9.56 89.25
N GLN A 384 -10.58 -8.58 88.35
CA GLN A 384 -11.72 -7.65 88.38
C GLN A 384 -13.02 -8.29 87.89
N SER A 385 -12.93 -9.23 86.93
CA SER A 385 -14.03 -10.07 86.46
C SER A 385 -14.54 -11.02 87.54
N ASP A 386 -13.65 -11.61 88.34
CA ASP A 386 -14.00 -12.54 89.42
C ASP A 386 -14.54 -11.85 90.69
N ALA A 387 -14.34 -10.54 90.82
CA ALA A 387 -14.79 -9.73 91.95
C ALA A 387 -16.10 -8.96 91.69
N ALA A 388 -16.62 -8.98 90.46
CA ALA A 388 -17.89 -8.39 90.04
C ALA A 388 -18.97 -9.49 89.92
#